data_AF-A0A4Q4SVK0-F1
#
_entry.id   AF-A0A4Q4SVK0-F1
#
_cell.length_a   1.000
_cell.length_b   1.000
_cell.length_c   1.000
_cell.angle_alpha   90.00
_cell.angle_beta   90.00
_cell.angle_gamma   90.00
#
_symmetry.space_group_name_H-M   'P 1'
#
loop_
_entity.id
_entity.type
_entity.pdbx_description
1 polymer ?
#
loop_
_entity_poly.entity_id
_entity_poly.type
_entity_poly.pdbx_seq_one_letter_code
_entity_poly.pdbx_strand_id
1 'polypeptide(L)'
;MSIHGALGQLSFPYRQSREGFFGAKTATLNFCEEASTRVLGPVWRTEYADQWFQDYAMSYWCAEVCNTLTNVLFLWLGCRGIRSVYRNCHPPVFVVGFVGYTVVGLGSTLFHATLKYPMQLVDELSMIYTTCLMCFATFSYARSKAFSYLLGTVLSRYYATKDPQFHQDAYAILTAIVVFSNMFIMEYSVRPALQSRDRKRAPNSPVQTSNVILKEMWLMVATGKQMDTVGDLTTSS
;
A
#
# COMPACT_ATOMS: atom_id res chain seq x y z
N MET A 1 4.74 17.35 41.72
CA MET A 1 3.56 17.31 40.83
C MET A 1 3.93 16.38 39.67
N SER A 2 3.41 15.14 39.68
CA SER A 2 3.92 14.06 38.82
C SER A 2 3.43 14.25 37.38
N ILE A 3 4.38 14.28 36.45
CA ILE A 3 4.17 14.45 34.99
C ILE A 3 3.30 13.32 34.40
N HIS A 4 3.12 12.22 35.14
CA HIS A 4 2.20 11.13 34.81
C HIS A 4 0.71 11.50 34.90
N GLY A 5 0.33 12.52 35.66
CA GLY A 5 -1.08 12.90 35.83
C GLY A 5 -1.66 13.69 34.64
N ALA A 6 -0.82 14.45 33.93
CA ALA A 6 -1.26 15.34 32.85
C ALA A 6 -1.51 14.60 31.52
N LEU A 7 -0.72 13.57 31.21
CA LEU A 7 -0.89 12.74 30.01
C LEU A 7 -2.07 11.77 30.13
N GLY A 8 -2.50 11.42 31.35
CA GLY A 8 -3.69 10.57 31.56
C GLY A 8 -5.03 11.26 31.26
N GLN A 9 -5.04 12.60 31.21
CA GLN A 9 -6.24 13.41 30.91
C GLN A 9 -6.39 13.73 29.41
N LEU A 10 -5.37 13.45 28.59
CA LEU A 10 -5.42 13.57 27.12
C LEU A 10 -5.71 12.21 26.46
N SER A 11 -6.46 11.35 27.14
CA SER A 11 -7.02 10.15 26.52
C SER A 11 -8.37 10.51 25.95
N PHE A 12 -8.54 10.41 24.62
CA PHE A 12 -9.87 10.43 24.04
C PHE A 12 -10.71 9.36 24.75
N PRO A 13 -11.92 9.67 25.25
CA PRO A 13 -12.75 8.70 25.94
C PRO A 13 -13.21 7.66 24.94
N TYR A 14 -12.43 6.59 24.81
CA TYR A 14 -12.80 5.43 24.02
C TYR A 14 -14.08 4.84 24.61
N ARG A 15 -15.11 4.73 23.77
CA ARG A 15 -16.38 4.10 24.16
C ARG A 15 -16.13 2.60 24.33
N GLN A 16 -16.87 1.95 25.25
CA GLN A 16 -16.82 0.49 25.34
C GLN A 16 -17.19 -0.15 23.99
N SER A 17 -16.53 -1.27 23.63
CA SER A 17 -16.79 -1.95 22.37
C SER A 17 -18.28 -2.29 22.26
N ARG A 18 -18.84 -2.07 21.08
CA ARG A 18 -20.22 -2.38 20.76
C ARG A 18 -20.26 -3.17 19.47
N GLU A 19 -21.33 -3.91 19.26
CA GLU A 19 -21.62 -4.38 17.91
C GLU A 19 -21.83 -3.16 17.02
N GLY A 20 -20.95 -3.01 16.04
CA GLY A 20 -21.01 -1.93 15.07
C GLY A 20 -22.12 -2.13 14.05
N PHE A 21 -22.28 -1.16 13.16
CA PHE A 21 -23.33 -1.15 12.14
C PHE A 21 -23.37 -2.43 11.28
N PHE A 22 -22.21 -2.99 10.95
CA PHE A 22 -22.15 -4.20 10.13
C PHE A 22 -22.34 -5.50 10.92
N GLY A 23 -22.56 -5.44 12.24
CA GLY A 23 -22.70 -6.61 13.11
C GLY A 23 -21.38 -7.32 13.40
N ALA A 24 -21.44 -8.49 14.04
CA ALA A 24 -20.28 -9.22 14.55
C ALA A 24 -19.19 -9.51 13.50
N LYS A 25 -17.92 -9.43 13.92
CA LYS A 25 -16.76 -9.76 13.09
C LYS A 25 -16.87 -11.20 12.56
N THR A 26 -16.52 -11.38 11.28
CA THR A 26 -16.41 -12.72 10.66
C THR A 26 -15.04 -12.98 10.03
N ALA A 27 -14.21 -11.94 9.90
CA ALA A 27 -12.85 -12.06 9.40
C ALA A 27 -11.95 -12.94 10.28
N THR A 28 -10.98 -13.61 9.65
CA THR A 28 -9.99 -14.44 10.36
C THR A 28 -8.92 -13.61 11.07
N LEU A 29 -8.68 -12.37 10.64
CA LEU A 29 -7.75 -11.41 11.24
C LEU A 29 -8.45 -10.16 11.81
N ASN A 30 -7.85 -9.53 12.82
CA ASN A 30 -8.19 -8.20 13.36
C ASN A 30 -6.87 -7.47 13.64
N PHE A 31 -6.78 -6.18 13.32
CA PHE A 31 -5.57 -5.38 13.49
C PHE A 31 -5.55 -4.59 14.80
N CYS A 32 -6.60 -4.68 15.61
CA CYS A 32 -6.72 -4.14 16.96
C CYS A 32 -6.24 -2.69 17.05
N GLU A 33 -6.71 -1.84 16.13
CA GLU A 33 -6.32 -0.42 16.02
C GLU A 33 -6.45 0.32 17.37
N GLU A 34 -7.46 -0.05 18.14
CA GLU A 34 -7.82 0.59 19.40
C GLU A 34 -7.52 -0.37 20.57
N ALA A 35 -6.24 -0.73 20.76
CA ALA A 35 -5.81 -1.52 21.91
C ALA A 35 -5.73 -0.63 23.17
N SER A 36 -6.64 -0.84 24.14
CA SER A 36 -6.55 -0.19 25.44
C SER A 36 -5.96 -1.14 26.48
N THR A 37 -4.71 -0.93 26.85
CA THR A 37 -4.03 -1.65 27.94
C THR A 37 -4.60 -1.21 29.30
N ARG A 38 -5.80 -1.66 29.67
CA ARG A 38 -6.30 -1.51 31.05
C ARG A 38 -5.76 -2.62 31.93
N VAL A 39 -4.52 -2.48 32.41
CA VAL A 39 -4.00 -3.28 33.54
C VAL A 39 -4.53 -2.67 34.84
N LEU A 40 -5.81 -2.91 35.15
CA LEU A 40 -6.44 -2.54 36.43
C LEU A 40 -7.29 -3.69 36.99
N GLY A 41 -6.83 -4.94 36.83
CA GLY A 41 -7.47 -6.13 37.38
C GLY A 41 -6.46 -7.09 38.01
N PRO A 42 -6.87 -7.94 38.97
CA PRO A 42 -6.00 -8.97 39.53
C PRO A 42 -5.52 -9.93 38.43
N VAL A 43 -4.23 -10.30 38.48
CA VAL A 43 -3.45 -11.10 37.50
C VAL A 43 -4.18 -12.34 36.96
N TRP A 44 -5.13 -12.90 37.70
CA TRP A 44 -5.87 -14.11 37.35
C TRP A 44 -7.11 -13.88 36.46
N ARG A 45 -7.43 -12.63 36.09
CA ARG A 45 -8.59 -12.28 35.25
C ARG A 45 -8.22 -11.76 33.85
N THR A 46 -6.95 -11.61 33.53
CA THR A 46 -6.49 -10.91 32.32
C THR A 46 -5.75 -11.85 31.38
N GLU A 47 -6.45 -12.61 30.53
CA GLU A 47 -5.76 -13.20 29.37
C GLU A 47 -6.63 -13.66 28.19
N TYR A 48 -7.97 -13.74 28.29
CA TYR A 48 -8.79 -14.26 27.17
C TYR A 48 -9.94 -13.36 26.71
N ALA A 49 -10.32 -12.34 27.49
CA ALA A 49 -11.42 -11.44 27.14
C ALA A 49 -10.96 -10.12 26.48
N ASP A 50 -9.66 -9.79 26.56
CA ASP A 50 -9.18 -8.43 26.32
C ASP A 50 -8.56 -8.21 24.92
N GLN A 51 -8.43 -9.26 24.11
CA GLN A 51 -7.85 -9.19 22.77
C GLN A 51 -8.85 -8.75 21.67
N TRP A 52 -10.12 -8.54 22.04
CA TRP A 52 -11.26 -8.25 21.15
C TRP A 52 -11.91 -6.88 21.39
N PHE A 53 -11.36 -6.09 22.30
CA PHE A 53 -11.81 -4.75 22.65
C PHE A 53 -10.73 -3.81 22.09
N GLN A 54 -10.91 -3.10 20.98
CA GLN A 54 -12.09 -2.34 20.62
C GLN A 54 -12.21 -2.21 19.10
N ASP A 55 -13.18 -2.87 18.49
CA ASP A 55 -13.64 -2.49 17.16
C ASP A 55 -14.78 -1.46 17.34
N TYR A 56 -14.91 -0.50 16.42
CA TYR A 56 -15.95 0.54 16.43
C TYR A 56 -15.87 1.52 17.62
N ALA A 57 -14.69 1.73 18.23
CA ALA A 57 -14.58 2.61 19.39
C ALA A 57 -14.65 4.09 18.99
N MET A 58 -14.03 4.47 17.87
CA MET A 58 -14.14 5.82 17.31
C MET A 58 -15.45 6.08 16.56
N SER A 59 -16.02 5.09 15.86
CA SER A 59 -17.24 5.27 15.04
C SER A 59 -18.17 4.06 15.09
N TYR A 60 -19.49 4.28 15.00
CA TYR A 60 -20.46 3.18 14.86
C TYR A 60 -20.45 2.54 13.47
N TRP A 61 -20.02 3.31 12.48
CA TRP A 61 -20.13 2.97 11.06
C TRP A 61 -18.86 2.33 10.50
N CYS A 62 -17.75 2.40 11.23
CA CYS A 62 -16.44 1.97 10.77
C CYS A 62 -15.71 1.29 11.93
N ALA A 63 -15.31 0.04 11.71
CA ALA A 63 -14.69 -0.77 12.74
C ALA A 63 -13.30 -0.25 13.13
N GLU A 64 -12.43 -0.02 12.15
CA GLU A 64 -11.07 0.48 12.35
C GLU A 64 -10.89 1.80 11.56
N VAL A 65 -11.08 2.95 12.23
CA VAL A 65 -11.20 4.26 11.56
C VAL A 65 -9.87 4.74 10.95
N CYS A 66 -8.75 4.66 11.66
CA CYS A 66 -7.45 5.07 11.11
C CYS A 66 -7.02 4.14 9.98
N ASN A 67 -7.20 2.82 10.12
CA ASN A 67 -6.88 1.88 9.04
C ASN A 67 -7.77 2.12 7.81
N THR A 68 -9.04 2.43 8.01
CA THR A 68 -9.94 2.77 6.90
C THR A 68 -9.52 4.09 6.22
N LEU A 69 -9.27 5.15 6.99
CA LEU A 69 -8.91 6.47 6.46
C LEU A 69 -7.56 6.49 5.75
N THR A 70 -6.57 5.79 6.29
CA THR A 70 -5.26 5.64 5.65
C THR A 70 -5.37 4.90 4.32
N ASN A 71 -6.24 3.91 4.20
CA ASN A 71 -6.51 3.24 2.93
C ASN A 71 -7.33 4.10 1.94
N VAL A 72 -8.20 4.99 2.43
CA VAL A 72 -8.88 5.99 1.56
C VAL A 72 -7.88 6.92 0.88
N LEU A 73 -6.72 7.20 1.51
CA LEU A 73 -5.64 7.95 0.87
C LEU A 73 -5.14 7.24 -0.41
N PHE A 74 -5.12 5.91 -0.46
CA PHE A 74 -4.71 5.15 -1.64
C PHE A 74 -5.72 5.31 -2.78
N LEU A 75 -7.02 5.40 -2.48
CA LEU A 75 -8.04 5.74 -3.48
C LEU A 75 -7.78 7.11 -4.09
N TRP A 76 -7.51 8.10 -3.23
CA TRP A 76 -7.21 9.46 -3.68
C TRP A 76 -5.93 9.52 -4.53
N LEU A 77 -4.85 8.88 -4.08
CA LEU A 77 -3.58 8.80 -4.81
C LEU A 77 -3.74 8.08 -6.15
N GLY A 78 -4.49 6.98 -6.19
CA GLY A 78 -4.77 6.24 -7.44
C GLY A 78 -5.54 7.08 -8.45
N CYS A 79 -6.61 7.76 -8.03
CA CYS A 79 -7.35 8.70 -8.88
C CYS A 79 -6.47 9.85 -9.39
N ARG A 80 -5.62 10.42 -8.54
CA ARG A 80 -4.66 11.46 -8.94
C ARG A 80 -3.63 10.93 -9.93
N GLY A 81 -3.16 9.69 -9.75
CA GLY A 81 -2.26 8.99 -10.66
C GLY A 81 -2.89 8.80 -12.04
N ILE A 82 -4.12 8.29 -12.11
CA ILE A 82 -4.86 8.13 -13.37
C ILE A 82 -5.02 9.47 -14.09
N ARG A 83 -5.41 10.53 -13.37
CA ARG A 83 -5.53 11.87 -13.94
C ARG A 83 -4.19 12.38 -14.49
N SER A 84 -3.09 12.11 -13.79
CA SER A 84 -1.73 12.47 -14.23
C SER A 84 -1.35 11.74 -15.53
N VAL A 85 -1.68 10.45 -15.65
CA VAL A 85 -1.44 9.65 -16.86
C VAL A 85 -2.12 10.27 -18.07
N TYR A 86 -3.40 10.63 -17.95
CA TYR A 86 -4.12 11.28 -19.04
C TYR A 86 -3.58 12.68 -19.36
N ARG A 87 -3.29 13.48 -18.32
CA ARG A 87 -2.77 14.85 -18.51
C ARG A 87 -1.42 14.88 -19.21
N ASN A 88 -0.54 13.93 -18.91
CA ASN A 88 0.81 13.85 -19.44
C ASN A 88 0.97 12.87 -20.61
N CYS A 89 -0.14 12.33 -21.13
CA CYS A 89 -0.16 11.37 -22.24
C CYS A 89 0.76 10.15 -22.02
N HIS A 90 0.80 9.63 -20.80
CA HIS A 90 1.59 8.44 -20.49
C HIS A 90 0.95 7.18 -21.10
N PRO A 91 1.76 6.15 -21.42
CA PRO A 91 1.26 4.87 -21.92
C PRO A 91 0.12 4.27 -21.07
N PRO A 92 -0.89 3.63 -21.70
CA PRO A 92 -2.08 3.16 -21.01
C PRO A 92 -1.81 2.07 -19.96
N VAL A 93 -0.66 1.39 -20.05
CA VAL A 93 -0.20 0.42 -19.03
C VAL A 93 -0.16 1.03 -17.63
N PHE A 94 0.16 2.32 -17.50
CA PHE A 94 0.15 3.03 -16.22
C PHE A 94 -1.26 3.22 -15.66
N VAL A 95 -2.28 3.39 -16.53
CA VAL A 95 -3.68 3.44 -16.10
C VAL A 95 -4.07 2.12 -15.44
N VAL A 96 -3.71 0.99 -16.06
CA VAL A 96 -4.03 -0.33 -15.52
C VAL A 96 -3.38 -0.54 -14.15
N GLY A 97 -2.15 -0.04 -13.97
CA GLY A 97 -1.48 -0.05 -12.67
C GLY A 97 -2.16 0.78 -11.59
N PHE A 98 -2.53 2.02 -11.91
CA PHE A 98 -3.25 2.85 -10.95
C PHE A 98 -4.66 2.34 -10.65
N VAL A 99 -5.34 1.72 -11.62
CA VAL A 99 -6.63 1.05 -11.39
C VAL A 99 -6.45 -0.12 -10.42
N GLY A 100 -5.46 -0.99 -10.63
CA GLY A 100 -5.16 -2.07 -9.69
C GLY A 100 -4.84 -1.54 -8.27
N TYR A 101 -4.02 -0.49 -8.18
CA TYR A 101 -3.71 0.19 -6.92
C TYR A 101 -4.98 0.74 -6.22
N THR A 102 -5.90 1.35 -6.97
CA THR A 102 -7.20 1.80 -6.44
C THR A 102 -8.06 0.64 -5.96
N VAL A 103 -8.06 -0.50 -6.67
CA VAL A 103 -8.82 -1.70 -6.24
C VAL A 103 -8.27 -2.25 -4.93
N VAL A 104 -6.94 -2.28 -4.75
CA VAL A 104 -6.31 -2.66 -3.48
C VAL A 104 -6.74 -1.73 -2.33
N GLY A 105 -6.64 -0.41 -2.55
CA GLY A 105 -7.09 0.56 -1.55
C GLY A 105 -8.57 0.41 -1.21
N LEU A 106 -9.43 0.11 -2.20
CA LEU A 106 -10.86 -0.08 -1.99
C LEU A 106 -11.14 -1.34 -1.17
N GLY A 107 -10.48 -2.45 -1.51
CA GLY A 107 -10.59 -3.71 -0.79
C GLY A 107 -10.21 -3.54 0.68
N SER A 108 -9.07 -2.90 0.94
CA SER A 108 -8.59 -2.64 2.29
C SER A 108 -9.50 -1.69 3.08
N THR A 109 -9.96 -0.59 2.47
CA THR A 109 -10.95 0.31 3.08
C THR A 109 -12.22 -0.45 3.49
N LEU A 110 -12.75 -1.31 2.62
CA LEU A 110 -13.96 -2.07 2.92
C LEU A 110 -13.73 -3.16 3.98
N PHE A 111 -12.56 -3.78 3.99
CA PHE A 111 -12.19 -4.75 5.01
C PHE A 111 -12.10 -4.09 6.38
N HIS A 112 -11.31 -3.03 6.53
CA HIS A 112 -11.13 -2.34 7.81
C HIS A 112 -12.40 -1.61 8.30
N ALA A 113 -13.27 -1.18 7.39
CA ALA A 113 -14.55 -0.59 7.79
C ALA A 113 -15.54 -1.63 8.36
N THR A 114 -15.48 -2.89 7.89
CA THR A 114 -16.55 -3.89 8.13
C THR A 114 -16.13 -5.12 8.93
N LEU A 115 -14.83 -5.50 8.89
CA LEU A 115 -14.25 -6.72 9.45
C LEU A 115 -14.98 -8.01 9.03
N LYS A 116 -15.42 -8.04 7.76
CA LYS A 116 -16.14 -9.18 7.17
C LYS A 116 -15.21 -10.05 6.35
N TYR A 117 -15.38 -11.37 6.47
CA TYR A 117 -14.59 -12.35 5.74
C TYR A 117 -14.61 -12.16 4.20
N PRO A 118 -15.74 -11.86 3.55
CA PRO A 118 -15.73 -11.57 2.12
C PRO A 118 -14.89 -10.33 1.76
N MET A 119 -14.90 -9.28 2.59
CA MET A 119 -14.10 -8.09 2.36
C MET A 119 -12.61 -8.34 2.64
N GLN A 120 -12.30 -9.21 3.60
CA GLN A 120 -10.93 -9.69 3.83
C GLN A 120 -10.38 -10.40 2.58
N LEU A 121 -11.18 -11.29 1.98
CA LEU A 121 -10.79 -11.95 0.74
C LEU A 121 -10.58 -10.94 -0.40
N VAL A 122 -11.44 -9.91 -0.51
CA VAL A 122 -11.26 -8.86 -1.53
C VAL A 122 -9.94 -8.10 -1.31
N ASP A 123 -9.62 -7.72 -0.07
CA ASP A 123 -8.36 -7.06 0.26
C ASP A 123 -7.15 -7.94 -0.09
N GLU A 124 -7.08 -9.14 0.48
CA GLU A 124 -5.97 -10.09 0.31
C GLU A 124 -5.78 -10.52 -1.16
N LEU A 125 -6.86 -10.82 -1.89
CA LEU A 125 -6.77 -11.25 -3.28
C LEU A 125 -6.42 -10.09 -4.22
N SER A 126 -6.96 -8.89 -3.97
CA SER A 126 -6.68 -7.72 -4.82
C SER A 126 -5.20 -7.35 -4.83
N MET A 127 -4.52 -7.50 -3.69
CA MET A 127 -3.08 -7.31 -3.57
C MET A 127 -2.30 -8.26 -4.49
N ILE A 128 -2.63 -9.56 -4.46
CA ILE A 128 -1.96 -10.57 -5.30
C ILE A 128 -2.23 -10.28 -6.79
N TYR A 129 -3.50 -10.04 -7.16
CA TYR A 129 -3.86 -9.81 -8.57
C TYR A 129 -3.19 -8.56 -9.14
N THR A 130 -3.14 -7.47 -8.36
CA THR A 130 -2.51 -6.21 -8.80
C THR A 130 -1.02 -6.39 -8.98
N THR A 131 -0.33 -7.04 -8.04
CA THR A 131 1.11 -7.33 -8.18
C THR A 131 1.38 -8.18 -9.41
N CYS A 132 0.52 -9.17 -9.70
CA CYS A 132 0.67 -10.01 -10.88
C CYS A 132 0.39 -9.27 -12.18
N LEU A 133 -0.60 -8.38 -12.19
CA LEU A 133 -0.86 -7.50 -13.31
C LEU A 133 0.34 -6.57 -13.54
N MET A 134 0.97 -6.05 -12.49
CA MET A 134 2.18 -5.23 -12.58
C MET A 134 3.42 -6.02 -13.02
N CYS A 135 3.54 -7.29 -12.61
CA CYS A 135 4.51 -8.21 -13.18
C CYS A 135 4.28 -8.37 -14.67
N PHE A 136 3.03 -8.66 -15.06
CA PHE A 136 2.68 -8.83 -16.46
C PHE A 136 2.99 -7.56 -17.24
N ALA A 137 2.55 -6.39 -16.80
CA ALA A 137 2.85 -5.11 -17.44
C ALA A 137 4.35 -4.85 -17.61
N THR A 138 5.15 -5.13 -16.58
CA THR A 138 6.60 -4.88 -16.60
C THR A 138 7.37 -5.92 -17.43
N PHE A 139 6.95 -7.18 -17.42
CA PHE A 139 7.63 -8.29 -18.09
C PHE A 139 6.93 -8.80 -19.36
N SER A 140 5.88 -8.11 -19.84
CA SER A 140 5.03 -8.51 -20.97
C SER A 140 5.81 -8.82 -22.24
N TYR A 141 7.02 -8.27 -22.38
CA TYR A 141 7.85 -8.49 -23.56
C TYR A 141 8.63 -9.81 -23.58
N ALA A 142 8.71 -10.59 -22.48
CA ALA A 142 9.48 -11.84 -22.47
C ALA A 142 9.22 -12.79 -21.27
N ARG A 143 8.00 -13.33 -21.08
CA ARG A 143 7.80 -14.35 -20.02
C ARG A 143 7.05 -15.62 -20.43
N SER A 144 7.49 -16.70 -19.80
CA SER A 144 7.09 -18.09 -20.04
C SER A 144 5.80 -18.43 -19.28
N LYS A 145 5.03 -19.39 -19.83
CA LYS A 145 3.78 -19.91 -19.23
C LYS A 145 3.93 -20.39 -17.78
N ALA A 146 5.15 -20.69 -17.34
CA ALA A 146 5.46 -21.16 -15.99
C ALA A 146 5.08 -20.16 -14.88
N PHE A 147 5.19 -18.86 -15.13
CA PHE A 147 4.82 -17.84 -14.14
C PHE A 147 3.30 -17.80 -13.89
N SER A 148 2.50 -17.88 -14.96
CA SER A 148 1.04 -17.96 -14.87
C SER A 148 0.58 -19.24 -14.18
N TYR A 149 1.26 -20.37 -14.42
CA TYR A 149 0.98 -21.62 -13.72
C TYR A 149 1.31 -21.54 -12.23
N LEU A 150 2.48 -21.00 -11.86
CA LEU A 150 2.87 -20.79 -10.46
C LEU A 150 1.83 -19.94 -9.73
N LEU A 151 1.40 -18.83 -10.34
CA LEU A 151 0.39 -17.96 -9.76
C LEU A 151 -0.96 -18.66 -9.56
N GLY A 152 -1.42 -19.42 -10.57
CA GLY A 152 -2.64 -20.21 -10.47
C GLY A 152 -2.58 -21.21 -9.31
N THR A 153 -1.41 -21.82 -9.07
CA THR A 153 -1.22 -22.74 -7.92
C THR A 153 -1.24 -22.01 -6.58
N VAL A 154 -0.61 -20.83 -6.46
CA VAL A 154 -0.60 -20.05 -5.21
C VAL A 154 -2.02 -19.60 -4.84
N LEU A 155 -2.78 -19.09 -5.80
CA LEU A 155 -4.17 -18.67 -5.58
C LEU A 155 -5.09 -19.85 -5.21
N SER A 156 -4.94 -20.98 -5.90
CA SER A 156 -5.72 -22.19 -5.61
C SER A 156 -5.40 -22.74 -4.21
N ARG A 157 -4.13 -22.69 -3.80
CA ARG A 157 -3.69 -23.11 -2.46
C ARG A 157 -4.23 -22.16 -1.38
N TYR A 158 -4.17 -20.85 -1.59
CA TYR A 158 -4.74 -19.88 -0.66
C TYR A 158 -6.26 -20.06 -0.49
N TYR A 159 -7.02 -20.27 -1.58
CA TYR A 159 -8.46 -20.53 -1.49
C TYR A 159 -8.79 -21.81 -0.68
N ALA A 160 -7.93 -22.83 -0.80
CA ALA A 160 -8.07 -24.08 -0.07
C ALA A 160 -7.70 -23.93 1.42
N THR A 161 -6.57 -23.30 1.74
CA THR A 161 -6.05 -23.20 3.11
C THR A 161 -6.73 -22.08 3.92
N LYS A 162 -7.14 -20.98 3.27
CA LYS A 162 -7.70 -19.77 3.91
C LYS A 162 -6.82 -19.22 5.04
N ASP A 163 -5.53 -19.56 5.01
CA ASP A 163 -4.56 -19.25 6.04
C ASP A 163 -3.96 -17.87 5.76
N PRO A 164 -4.17 -16.88 6.66
CA PRO A 164 -3.59 -15.55 6.48
C PRO A 164 -2.06 -15.55 6.49
N GLN A 165 -1.40 -16.48 7.20
CA GLN A 165 0.06 -16.53 7.23
C GLN A 165 0.61 -16.93 5.85
N PHE A 166 -0.03 -17.91 5.20
CA PHE A 166 0.32 -18.32 3.84
C PHE A 166 0.20 -17.16 2.84
N HIS A 167 -0.85 -16.33 2.98
CA HIS A 167 -1.00 -15.13 2.15
C HIS A 167 0.15 -14.15 2.34
N GLN A 168 0.47 -13.82 3.59
CA GLN A 168 1.53 -12.88 3.92
C GLN A 168 2.88 -13.32 3.36
N ASP A 169 3.23 -14.60 3.55
CA ASP A 169 4.49 -15.17 3.06
C ASP A 169 4.54 -15.13 1.52
N ALA A 170 3.45 -15.56 0.86
CA ALA A 170 3.38 -15.58 -0.60
C ALA A 170 3.44 -14.17 -1.19
N TYR A 171 2.73 -13.22 -0.60
CA TYR A 171 2.71 -11.82 -1.03
C TYR A 171 4.06 -11.15 -0.80
N ALA A 172 4.73 -11.40 0.33
CA ALA A 172 6.07 -10.89 0.62
C ALA A 172 7.10 -11.40 -0.40
N ILE A 173 7.10 -12.71 -0.68
CA ILE A 173 7.99 -13.32 -1.67
C ILE A 173 7.73 -12.74 -3.06
N LEU A 174 6.46 -12.67 -3.49
CA LEU A 174 6.09 -12.13 -4.78
C LEU A 174 6.52 -10.67 -4.92
N THR A 175 6.26 -9.85 -3.91
CA THR A 175 6.63 -8.43 -3.89
C THR A 175 8.15 -8.26 -3.93
N ALA A 176 8.90 -9.04 -3.15
CA ALA A 176 10.36 -9.01 -3.18
C ALA A 176 10.90 -9.32 -4.58
N ILE A 177 10.39 -10.40 -5.22
CA ILE A 177 10.78 -10.76 -6.60
C ILE A 177 10.54 -9.60 -7.55
N VAL A 178 9.36 -8.94 -7.47
CA VAL A 178 9.03 -7.80 -8.33
C VAL A 178 9.96 -6.62 -8.09
N VAL A 179 10.16 -6.24 -6.84
CA VAL A 179 11.01 -5.10 -6.48
C VAL A 179 12.43 -5.32 -6.95
N PHE A 180 13.05 -6.46 -6.61
CA PHE A 180 14.44 -6.74 -7.00
C PHE A 180 14.59 -6.91 -8.51
N SER A 181 13.62 -7.53 -9.18
CA SER A 181 13.64 -7.65 -10.64
C SER A 181 13.52 -6.29 -11.33
N ASN A 182 12.68 -5.39 -10.81
CA ASN A 182 12.54 -4.03 -11.33
C ASN A 182 13.80 -3.20 -11.07
N MET A 183 14.43 -3.34 -9.90
CA MET A 183 15.73 -2.71 -9.60
C MET A 183 16.82 -3.21 -10.55
N PHE A 184 16.85 -4.53 -10.81
CA PHE A 184 17.78 -5.11 -11.77
C PHE A 184 17.56 -4.57 -13.18
N ILE A 185 16.32 -4.53 -13.67
CA ILE A 185 16.00 -3.94 -15.00
C ILE A 185 16.41 -2.47 -15.06
N MET A 186 16.13 -1.71 -14.00
CA MET A 186 16.50 -0.30 -13.93
C MET A 186 18.02 -0.10 -14.04
N GLU A 187 18.80 -0.88 -13.30
CA GLU A 187 20.26 -0.72 -13.28
C GLU A 187 20.94 -1.25 -14.54
N TYR A 188 20.49 -2.40 -15.07
CA TYR A 188 21.17 -3.07 -16.19
C TYR A 188 20.60 -2.73 -17.57
N SER A 189 19.32 -2.36 -17.68
CA SER A 189 18.71 -2.03 -18.97
C SER A 189 18.45 -0.54 -19.12
N VAL A 190 17.83 0.09 -18.12
CA VAL A 190 17.37 1.48 -18.23
C VAL A 190 18.53 2.47 -18.07
N ARG A 191 19.38 2.32 -17.05
CA ARG A 191 20.50 3.25 -16.80
C ARG A 191 21.49 3.34 -17.98
N PRO A 192 21.98 2.23 -18.57
CA PRO A 192 22.88 2.32 -19.72
C PRO A 192 22.20 2.94 -20.94
N ALA A 193 20.92 2.61 -21.18
CA ALA A 193 20.15 3.19 -22.28
C ALA A 193 20.00 4.72 -22.12
N LEU A 194 19.69 5.20 -20.91
CA LEU A 194 19.60 6.63 -20.61
C LEU A 194 20.96 7.35 -20.79
N GLN A 195 22.04 6.77 -20.28
CA GLN A 195 23.39 7.32 -20.47
C GLN A 195 23.79 7.40 -21.94
N SER A 196 23.40 6.40 -22.75
CA SER A 196 23.65 6.41 -24.19
C SER A 196 22.90 7.53 -24.92
N ARG A 197 21.70 7.90 -24.44
CA ARG A 197 20.90 9.02 -24.99
C ARG A 197 21.48 10.36 -24.57
N ASP A 198 21.94 10.49 -23.34
CA ASP A 198 22.62 11.69 -22.84
C ASP A 198 23.91 11.97 -23.63
N ARG A 199 24.70 10.93 -23.95
CA ARG A 199 25.91 11.08 -24.78
C ARG A 199 25.62 11.58 -26.20
N LYS A 200 24.42 11.31 -26.73
CA LYS A 200 23.98 11.74 -28.07
C LYS A 200 23.27 13.09 -28.05
N ARG A 201 23.09 13.71 -26.88
CA ARG A 201 22.33 14.95 -26.72
C ARG A 201 23.19 16.16 -27.12
N ALA A 202 22.55 17.17 -27.71
CA ALA A 202 23.20 18.42 -28.06
C ALA A 202 23.72 19.14 -26.79
N PRO A 203 24.91 19.78 -26.86
CA PRO A 203 25.53 20.44 -25.69
C PRO A 203 24.69 21.57 -25.08
N ASN A 204 23.76 22.16 -25.84
CA ASN A 204 22.87 23.26 -25.40
C ASN A 204 21.43 22.79 -25.12
N SER A 205 21.22 21.51 -24.82
CA SER A 205 19.87 21.01 -24.51
C SER A 205 19.34 21.62 -23.20
N PRO A 206 18.10 22.17 -23.18
CA PRO A 206 17.49 22.72 -21.97
C PRO A 206 17.07 21.65 -20.96
N VAL A 207 17.08 20.37 -21.34
CA VAL A 207 16.67 19.25 -20.49
C VAL A 207 17.86 18.71 -19.69
N GLN A 208 17.67 18.54 -18.38
CA GLN A 208 18.66 18.02 -17.44
C GLN A 208 19.13 16.59 -17.79
N THR A 209 20.31 16.20 -17.28
CA THR A 209 20.88 14.87 -17.50
C THR A 209 20.16 13.79 -16.69
N SER A 210 20.18 12.56 -17.20
CA SER A 210 19.49 11.41 -16.59
C SER A 210 19.96 11.14 -15.15
N ASN A 211 21.24 11.38 -14.86
CA ASN A 211 21.80 11.18 -13.52
C ASN A 211 21.22 12.15 -12.49
N VAL A 212 20.97 13.41 -12.88
CA VAL A 212 20.34 14.41 -12.00
C VAL A 212 18.89 14.02 -11.74
N ILE A 213 18.15 13.69 -12.81
CA ILE A 213 16.75 13.24 -12.71
C ILE A 213 16.63 12.00 -11.81
N LEU A 214 17.47 10.98 -12.00
CA LEU A 214 17.44 9.77 -11.16
C LEU A 214 17.78 10.08 -9.70
N LYS A 215 18.76 10.96 -9.43
CA LYS A 215 19.11 11.37 -8.07
C LYS A 215 17.96 12.10 -7.39
N GLU A 216 17.30 13.01 -8.10
CA GLU A 216 16.09 13.68 -7.61
C GLU A 216 14.98 12.67 -7.34
N MET A 217 14.71 11.73 -8.25
CA MET A 217 13.71 10.68 -8.04
C MET A 217 13.99 9.86 -6.78
N TRP A 218 15.23 9.43 -6.55
CA TRP A 218 15.60 8.71 -5.32
C TRP A 218 15.45 9.58 -4.07
N LEU A 219 15.76 10.87 -4.16
CA LEU A 219 15.62 11.79 -3.05
C LEU A 219 14.14 12.07 -2.73
N MET A 220 13.29 12.18 -3.75
CA MET A 220 11.83 12.26 -3.59
C MET A 220 11.29 11.00 -2.91
N VAL A 221 11.75 9.82 -3.29
CA VAL A 221 11.36 8.54 -2.64
C VAL A 221 11.80 8.52 -1.17
N ALA A 222 13.03 8.97 -0.87
CA ALA A 222 13.57 8.94 0.49
C ALA A 222 12.97 10.02 1.42
N THR A 223 12.60 11.19 0.87
CA THR A 223 12.21 12.36 1.68
C THR A 223 10.74 12.75 1.55
N GLY A 224 10.03 12.25 0.53
CA GLY A 224 8.64 12.62 0.23
C GLY A 224 8.44 14.06 -0.27
N LYS A 225 9.51 14.84 -0.48
CA LYS A 225 9.43 16.23 -0.94
C LYS A 225 9.45 16.30 -2.47
N GLN A 226 8.49 17.01 -3.05
CA GLN A 226 8.54 17.38 -4.47
C GLN A 226 9.56 18.52 -4.63
N MET A 227 10.60 18.34 -5.45
CA MET A 227 11.56 19.40 -5.77
C MET A 227 11.17 20.03 -7.11
N ASP A 228 10.70 21.27 -7.07
CA ASP A 228 10.31 22.02 -8.26
C ASP A 228 11.54 22.69 -8.91
N THR A 229 12.51 21.90 -9.38
CA THR A 229 13.71 22.42 -10.06
C THR A 229 13.41 22.97 -11.48
N VAL A 230 12.15 22.90 -11.93
CA VAL A 230 11.68 23.50 -13.19
C VAL A 230 11.46 25.02 -13.05
N GLY A 231 11.33 25.56 -11.83
CA GLY A 231 11.12 27.00 -11.60
C GLY A 231 12.40 27.84 -11.56
N ASP A 232 13.54 27.26 -11.15
CA ASP A 232 14.77 28.03 -10.83
C ASP A 232 15.66 28.34 -12.04
N LEU A 233 15.28 27.93 -13.25
CA LEU A 233 16.04 28.25 -14.49
C LEU A 233 15.30 29.23 -15.42
N THR A 234 14.09 29.68 -15.06
CA THR A 234 13.33 30.68 -15.84
C THR A 234 13.27 32.06 -15.20
N THR A 235 13.86 32.27 -14.02
CA THR A 235 13.84 33.57 -13.31
C THR A 235 15.22 34.20 -13.11
N SER A 236 16.26 33.72 -13.80
CA SER A 236 17.58 34.37 -13.83
C SER A 236 17.93 34.81 -15.25
N SER A 237 17.19 35.80 -15.75
CA SER A 237 17.60 36.69 -16.84
C SER A 237 16.78 37.98 -16.78
#